data_AF-A0A924D9K7-F1
#
_entry.id   AF-A0A924D9K7-F1
#
_cell.length_a   1.000
_cell.length_b   1.000
_cell.length_c   1.000
_cell.angle_alpha   90.00
_cell.angle_beta   90.00
_cell.angle_gamma   90.00
#
_symmetry.space_group_name_H-M   'P 1'
#
loop_
_entity.id
_entity.type
_entity.pdbx_description
1 polymer ?
#
loop_
_entity_poly.entity_id
_entity_poly.type
_entity_poly.pdbx_seq_one_letter_code
_entity_poly.pdbx_strand_id
1 'polypeptide(L)'
;MRGYNEDEIADFARLTLDTPLHIRFIELMPINWSSGDDSGVGMADFFALSAMPGYLQNEKIAVYARADKNLTQVLKERSNEGQGMLDSAQMRRAFVPASEMRLRIEEELGELTPADLQTNGPASAFRLTRPDGLPAPGTVGFISQITKDVCRNCNRLRLTSDGQLRPCLMADGEADLRTPLRSGASDEEIAEIFRSVVVHKPFEHRLEDGIAPTGRNMSQLGG
;
A
#
# COMPACT_ATOMS: atom_id res chain seq x y z
N MET A 1 1.19 -9.62 -3.28
CA MET A 1 2.16 -10.14 -4.26
C MET A 1 2.72 -11.47 -3.84
N ARG A 2 3.49 -11.58 -2.75
CA ARG A 2 4.12 -12.87 -2.38
C ARG A 2 3.09 -13.95 -2.03
N GLY A 3 3.19 -15.11 -2.68
CA GLY A 3 2.26 -16.22 -2.60
C GLY A 3 0.97 -16.04 -3.43
N TYR A 4 0.92 -15.05 -4.34
CA TYR A 4 -0.30 -14.76 -5.11
C TYR A 4 -0.03 -14.54 -6.59
N ASN A 5 0.84 -13.57 -6.90
CA ASN A 5 1.07 -13.12 -8.27
C ASN A 5 2.47 -12.52 -8.46
N GLU A 6 3.44 -12.93 -7.62
CA GLU A 6 4.82 -12.49 -7.79
C GLU A 6 5.49 -13.04 -9.06
N ASP A 7 4.95 -14.12 -9.63
CA ASP A 7 5.32 -14.72 -10.91
C ASP A 7 4.84 -13.89 -12.10
N GLU A 8 3.74 -13.14 -11.96
CA GLU A 8 3.15 -12.32 -13.03
C GLU A 8 3.81 -10.92 -13.15
N ILE A 9 4.80 -10.59 -12.31
CA ILE A 9 5.40 -9.24 -12.24
C ILE A 9 5.97 -8.81 -13.59
N ALA A 10 6.77 -9.66 -14.23
CA ALA A 10 7.36 -9.37 -15.53
C ALA A 10 6.29 -9.32 -16.62
N ASP A 11 5.24 -10.15 -16.53
CA ASP A 11 4.15 -10.15 -17.50
C ASP A 11 3.40 -8.82 -17.54
N PHE A 12 3.08 -8.25 -16.37
CA PHE A 12 2.49 -6.92 -16.30
C PHE A 12 3.44 -5.84 -16.80
N ALA A 13 4.73 -5.89 -16.43
CA ALA A 13 5.71 -4.92 -16.91
C ALA A 13 5.87 -4.95 -18.44
N ARG A 14 5.79 -6.15 -19.05
CA ARG A 14 5.91 -6.35 -20.51
C ARG A 14 4.85 -5.58 -21.30
N LEU A 15 3.65 -5.40 -20.75
CA LEU A 15 2.60 -4.60 -21.39
C LEU A 15 3.06 -3.17 -21.72
N THR A 16 3.99 -2.61 -20.93
CA THR A 16 4.49 -1.25 -21.14
C THR A 16 5.36 -1.09 -22.39
N LEU A 17 5.89 -2.19 -22.94
CA LEU A 17 6.72 -2.18 -24.16
C LEU A 17 5.94 -1.77 -25.40
N ASP A 18 4.64 -2.09 -25.44
CA ASP A 18 3.79 -1.87 -26.61
C ASP A 18 2.63 -0.91 -26.34
N THR A 19 2.36 -0.60 -25.07
CA THR A 19 1.22 0.25 -24.67
C THR A 19 1.67 1.45 -23.84
N PRO A 20 1.04 2.63 -23.99
CA PRO A 20 1.34 3.82 -23.20
C PRO A 20 0.73 3.75 -21.79
N LEU A 21 0.86 2.59 -21.12
CA LEU A 21 0.38 2.37 -19.77
C LEU A 21 1.45 2.75 -18.74
N HIS A 22 1.00 3.33 -17.63
CA HIS A 22 1.83 3.48 -16.44
C HIS A 22 1.39 2.44 -15.40
N ILE A 23 2.15 1.35 -15.29
CA ILE A 23 1.83 0.23 -14.38
C ILE A 23 2.60 0.41 -13.08
N ARG A 24 1.90 0.44 -11.96
CA ARG A 24 2.49 0.65 -10.64
C ARG A 24 2.44 -0.63 -9.81
N PHE A 25 3.60 -1.10 -9.42
CA PHE A 25 3.78 -2.16 -8.44
C PHE A 25 3.78 -1.52 -7.04
N ILE A 26 2.91 -2.02 -6.17
CA ILE A 26 2.72 -1.49 -4.82
C ILE A 26 3.10 -2.59 -3.85
N GLU A 27 3.93 -2.28 -2.86
CA GLU A 27 4.23 -3.22 -1.77
C GLU A 27 2.93 -3.53 -0.97
N LEU A 28 3.02 -4.36 0.07
CA LEU A 28 1.86 -4.56 0.95
C LEU A 28 1.54 -3.27 1.75
N MET A 29 0.27 -2.89 1.87
CA MET A 29 -0.18 -1.78 2.74
C MET A 29 -0.97 -2.34 3.92
N PRO A 30 -0.34 -2.62 5.06
CA PRO A 30 -1.04 -3.19 6.21
C PRO A 30 -1.74 -2.07 6.99
N ILE A 31 -2.78 -1.45 6.41
CA ILE A 31 -3.63 -0.44 7.08
C ILE A 31 -4.99 -1.09 7.37
N ASN A 32 -5.54 -0.85 8.57
CA ASN A 32 -6.83 -1.39 9.04
C ASN A 32 -6.86 -2.92 9.23
N TRP A 33 -6.17 -3.43 10.25
CA TRP A 33 -6.34 -4.83 10.68
C TRP A 33 -6.69 -4.97 12.16
N SER A 34 -6.78 -3.86 12.88
CA SER A 34 -7.28 -3.88 14.25
C SER A 34 -8.79 -4.16 14.24
N SER A 35 -9.12 -5.42 14.51
CA SER A 35 -10.36 -5.93 15.10
C SER A 35 -11.54 -4.96 15.17
N GLY A 36 -12.53 -5.14 14.29
CA GLY A 36 -13.85 -4.55 14.42
C GLY A 36 -14.31 -3.66 13.26
N ASP A 37 -13.93 -3.98 12.02
CA ASP A 37 -14.58 -3.37 10.87
C ASP A 37 -15.95 -4.02 10.65
N ASP A 38 -17.01 -3.23 10.82
CA ASP A 38 -18.39 -3.56 10.43
C ASP A 38 -18.55 -3.70 8.88
N SER A 39 -17.44 -3.82 8.14
CA SER A 39 -17.41 -4.39 6.78
C SER A 39 -17.44 -5.91 6.77
N GLY A 40 -17.22 -6.59 7.90
CA GLY A 40 -17.38 -8.04 8.01
C GLY A 40 -16.47 -8.81 7.07
N VAL A 41 -15.28 -8.28 6.78
CA VAL A 41 -14.30 -9.00 5.97
C VAL A 41 -12.91 -8.95 6.60
N GLY A 42 -12.71 -9.68 7.70
CA GLY A 42 -11.36 -9.96 8.20
C GLY A 42 -10.55 -10.69 7.13
N MET A 43 -9.23 -10.74 7.23
CA MET A 43 -8.38 -11.43 6.23
C MET A 43 -8.87 -12.85 5.90
N ALA A 44 -9.40 -13.58 6.90
CA ALA A 44 -10.04 -14.88 6.73
C ALA A 44 -11.34 -14.84 5.90
N ASP A 45 -12.14 -13.79 6.05
CA ASP A 45 -13.38 -13.57 5.29
C ASP A 45 -13.09 -13.00 3.89
N PHE A 46 -11.98 -12.27 3.70
CA PHE A 46 -11.53 -11.82 2.37
C PHE A 46 -11.13 -13.04 1.53
N PHE A 47 -10.46 -14.01 2.17
CA PHE A 47 -10.20 -15.34 1.60
C PHE A 47 -11.44 -16.21 1.45
N ALA A 48 -12.51 -16.01 2.24
CA ALA A 48 -13.77 -16.74 2.12
C ALA A 48 -14.71 -16.15 1.05
N LEU A 49 -14.74 -14.83 0.87
CA LEU A 49 -15.53 -14.13 -0.16
C LEU A 49 -15.01 -14.40 -1.57
N SER A 50 -13.69 -14.57 -1.71
CA SER A 50 -13.08 -15.08 -2.93
C SER A 50 -13.37 -16.58 -3.19
N ALA A 51 -14.08 -17.26 -2.28
CA ALA A 51 -14.56 -18.64 -2.40
C ALA A 51 -16.09 -18.77 -2.59
N MET A 52 -16.83 -17.68 -2.82
CA MET A 52 -18.28 -17.71 -3.08
C MET A 52 -18.60 -18.18 -4.52
N PRO A 53 -19.51 -19.16 -4.72
CA PRO A 53 -19.92 -19.58 -6.06
C PRO A 53 -20.68 -18.45 -6.78
N GLY A 54 -20.08 -17.92 -7.86
CA GLY A 54 -20.72 -16.94 -8.77
C GLY A 54 -19.87 -15.72 -9.13
N TYR A 55 -18.78 -15.43 -8.41
CA TYR A 55 -17.93 -14.26 -8.69
C TYR A 55 -16.87 -14.49 -9.79
N LEU A 56 -16.72 -15.73 -10.25
CA LEU A 56 -15.73 -16.12 -11.28
C LEU A 56 -16.43 -16.88 -12.41
N GLN A 57 -17.01 -16.16 -13.37
CA GLN A 57 -17.48 -16.75 -14.65
C GLN A 57 -16.49 -16.57 -15.82
N ASN A 58 -15.22 -16.22 -15.55
CA ASN A 58 -14.20 -16.16 -16.61
C ASN A 58 -13.18 -17.28 -16.41
N GLU A 59 -13.20 -18.25 -17.32
CA GLU A 59 -12.47 -19.54 -17.29
C GLU A 59 -10.93 -19.45 -17.35
N LYS A 60 -10.33 -18.25 -17.28
CA LYS A 60 -8.86 -18.09 -17.35
C LYS A 60 -8.13 -18.15 -15.99
N ILE A 61 -8.84 -18.16 -14.86
CA ILE A 61 -8.24 -18.05 -13.51
C ILE A 61 -8.54 -19.32 -12.69
N ALA A 62 -8.22 -20.51 -13.22
CA ALA A 62 -8.56 -21.80 -12.58
C ALA A 62 -7.35 -22.63 -12.13
N VAL A 63 -6.12 -22.12 -12.23
CA VAL A 63 -4.91 -22.95 -12.06
C VAL A 63 -4.41 -23.08 -10.61
N TYR A 64 -4.82 -22.22 -9.66
CA TYR A 64 -4.08 -22.05 -8.40
C TYR A 64 -4.75 -22.51 -7.09
N ALA A 65 -5.79 -23.34 -7.10
CA ALA A 65 -6.47 -23.74 -5.87
C ALA A 65 -6.35 -25.25 -5.55
N ARG A 66 -5.29 -25.66 -4.86
CA ARG A 66 -5.31 -26.85 -3.99
C ARG A 66 -4.66 -26.50 -2.66
N ALA A 67 -5.48 -26.25 -1.64
CA ALA A 67 -5.04 -26.00 -0.27
C ALA A 67 -5.26 -27.23 0.62
N ASP A 68 -4.24 -27.51 1.43
CA ASP A 68 -4.05 -28.68 2.27
C ASP A 68 -4.77 -28.55 3.62
N LYS A 69 -5.30 -29.65 4.16
CA LYS A 69 -6.32 -29.67 5.23
C LYS A 69 -5.78 -29.44 6.65
N ASN A 70 -4.47 -29.26 6.82
CA ASN A 70 -3.83 -29.20 8.14
C ASN A 70 -3.73 -27.78 8.75
N LEU A 71 -4.06 -26.71 8.01
CA LEU A 71 -3.90 -25.33 8.48
C LEU A 71 -5.05 -24.84 9.38
N THR A 72 -6.24 -25.46 9.27
CA THR A 72 -7.46 -25.03 9.97
C THR A 72 -7.40 -25.20 11.49
N GLN A 73 -6.52 -26.07 11.99
CA GLN A 73 -6.45 -26.37 13.42
C GLN A 73 -5.58 -25.36 14.20
N VAL A 74 -4.61 -24.72 13.55
CA VAL A 74 -3.72 -23.72 14.17
C VAL A 74 -4.44 -22.37 14.41
N LEU A 75 -5.49 -22.08 13.65
CA LEU A 75 -6.18 -20.78 13.71
C LEU A 75 -7.21 -20.66 14.85
N LYS A 76 -7.61 -21.78 15.49
CA LYS A 76 -8.61 -21.77 16.57
C LYS A 76 -8.06 -21.42 17.95
N GLU A 77 -6.74 -21.40 18.13
CA GLU A 77 -6.11 -21.22 19.45
C GLU A 77 -5.63 -19.79 19.73
N ARG A 78 -5.91 -18.82 18.84
CA ARG A 78 -5.34 -17.46 18.86
C ARG A 78 -6.26 -16.34 19.35
N SER A 79 -7.39 -16.64 20.01
CA SER A 79 -8.40 -15.63 20.36
C SER A 79 -8.20 -14.92 21.71
N ASN A 80 -7.02 -14.93 22.32
CA ASN A 80 -6.75 -14.12 23.50
C ASN A 80 -5.34 -13.55 23.43
N GLU A 81 -5.24 -12.25 23.70
CA GLU A 81 -4.05 -11.39 23.82
C GLU A 81 -3.80 -10.47 22.62
N GLY A 82 -3.99 -9.17 22.88
CA GLY A 82 -3.73 -8.11 21.92
C GLY A 82 -2.26 -8.08 21.52
N GLN A 83 -1.99 -8.18 20.22
CA GLN A 83 -0.65 -8.05 19.64
C GLN A 83 -0.76 -7.63 18.18
N GLY A 84 0.22 -6.84 17.73
CA GLY A 84 0.32 -6.31 16.37
C GLY A 84 0.19 -7.37 15.29
N MET A 85 -0.31 -6.90 14.14
CA MET A 85 -0.85 -7.67 13.02
C MET A 85 0.00 -8.83 12.52
N LEU A 86 1.32 -8.65 12.48
CA LEU A 86 2.32 -9.61 12.05
C LEU A 86 3.63 -9.20 12.74
N ASP A 87 4.40 -10.16 13.25
CA ASP A 87 5.75 -9.87 13.72
C ASP A 87 6.69 -9.51 12.55
N SER A 88 7.86 -8.93 12.83
CA SER A 88 8.80 -8.51 11.77
C SER A 88 9.24 -9.65 10.85
N ALA A 89 9.26 -10.90 11.32
CA ALA A 89 9.62 -12.06 10.51
C ALA A 89 8.47 -12.47 9.58
N GLN A 90 7.23 -12.37 10.05
CA GLN A 90 6.01 -12.56 9.28
C GLN A 90 5.84 -11.45 8.22
N MET A 91 6.09 -10.19 8.58
CA MET A 91 6.10 -9.07 7.63
C MET A 91 7.08 -9.30 6.49
N ARG A 92 8.33 -9.68 6.78
CA ARG A 92 9.33 -9.98 5.72
C ARG A 92 8.90 -11.09 4.75
N ARG A 93 8.03 -12.01 5.20
CA ARG A 93 7.50 -13.10 4.37
C ARG A 93 6.18 -12.76 3.67
N ALA A 94 5.56 -11.62 3.97
CA ALA A 94 4.23 -11.26 3.47
C ALA A 94 4.24 -10.37 2.22
N PHE A 95 5.37 -9.72 1.89
CA PHE A 95 5.46 -8.82 0.73
C PHE A 95 6.67 -9.11 -0.17
N VAL A 96 6.59 -8.61 -1.40
CA VAL A 96 7.71 -8.56 -2.35
C VAL A 96 8.25 -7.14 -2.33
N PRO A 97 9.50 -6.91 -1.90
CA PRO A 97 10.14 -5.60 -1.94
C PRO A 97 10.17 -5.00 -3.34
N ALA A 98 10.06 -3.68 -3.46
CA ALA A 98 10.21 -2.97 -4.73
C ALA A 98 11.51 -3.31 -5.45
N SER A 99 12.60 -3.48 -4.71
CA SER A 99 13.89 -3.93 -5.25
C SER A 99 13.83 -5.34 -5.86
N GLU A 100 13.12 -6.27 -5.21
CA GLU A 100 12.93 -7.62 -5.74
C GLU A 100 12.04 -7.61 -6.99
N MET A 101 10.94 -6.83 -6.98
CA MET A 101 10.08 -6.67 -8.15
C MET A 101 10.85 -6.09 -9.34
N ARG A 102 11.68 -5.07 -9.08
CA ARG A 102 12.54 -4.44 -10.08
C ARG A 102 13.54 -5.43 -10.66
N LEU A 103 14.25 -6.18 -9.81
CA LEU A 103 15.24 -7.17 -10.25
C LEU A 103 14.61 -8.22 -11.16
N ARG A 104 13.44 -8.76 -10.81
CA ARG A 104 12.72 -9.73 -11.65
C ARG A 104 12.38 -9.16 -13.03
N ILE A 105 11.96 -7.90 -13.09
CA ILE A 105 11.69 -7.22 -14.38
C ILE A 105 12.98 -7.05 -15.18
N GLU A 106 14.07 -6.64 -14.52
CA GLU A 106 15.36 -6.42 -15.19
C GLU A 106 15.97 -7.73 -15.72
N GLU A 107 15.82 -8.84 -15.00
CA GLU A 107 16.28 -10.17 -15.41
C GLU A 107 15.55 -10.68 -16.67
N GLU A 108 14.26 -10.39 -16.82
CA GLU A 108 13.46 -10.89 -17.95
C GLU A 108 13.34 -9.93 -19.13
N LEU A 109 13.24 -8.63 -18.88
CA LEU A 109 12.87 -7.62 -19.86
C LEU A 109 13.97 -6.60 -20.16
N GLY A 110 15.07 -6.66 -19.40
CA GLY A 110 16.20 -5.74 -19.53
C GLY A 110 16.12 -4.54 -18.60
N GLU A 111 17.15 -3.70 -18.66
CA GLU A 111 17.39 -2.61 -17.70
C GLU A 111 16.22 -1.61 -17.60
N LEU A 112 15.85 -1.28 -16.36
CA LEU A 112 14.90 -0.21 -16.06
C LEU A 112 15.64 1.11 -15.85
N THR A 113 15.47 2.02 -16.82
CA THR A 113 16.04 3.37 -16.76
C THR A 113 15.05 4.36 -16.13
N PRO A 114 15.49 5.35 -15.34
CA PRO A 114 14.58 6.36 -14.78
C PRO A 114 13.76 7.06 -15.88
N ALA A 115 12.44 7.16 -15.67
CA ALA A 115 11.55 7.84 -16.59
C ALA A 115 11.29 9.27 -16.11
N ASP A 116 11.26 10.23 -17.05
CA ASP A 116 10.75 11.57 -16.78
C ASP A 116 9.22 11.57 -16.78
N LEU A 117 8.65 10.96 -15.74
CA LEU A 117 7.21 10.94 -15.50
C LEU A 117 6.92 11.55 -14.14
N GLN A 118 6.46 12.79 -14.17
CA GLN A 118 5.96 13.47 -12.97
C GLN A 118 4.54 12.99 -12.67
N THR A 119 4.35 12.43 -11.48
CA THR A 119 3.02 12.05 -10.99
C THR A 119 2.76 12.67 -9.64
N ASN A 120 1.50 12.95 -9.32
CA ASN A 120 1.11 13.35 -7.96
C ASN A 120 1.21 12.17 -6.96
N GLY A 121 1.59 10.97 -7.43
CA GLY A 121 1.73 9.77 -6.62
C GLY A 121 3.18 9.54 -6.16
N PRO A 122 3.39 8.69 -5.15
CA PRO A 122 4.72 8.43 -4.59
C PRO A 122 5.58 7.47 -5.44
N ALA A 123 5.11 7.05 -6.61
CA ALA A 123 5.78 6.03 -7.40
C ALA A 123 7.06 6.57 -8.05
N SER A 124 8.18 5.87 -7.88
CA SER A 124 9.37 6.09 -8.70
C SER A 124 9.16 5.42 -10.06
N ALA A 125 9.20 6.22 -11.13
CA ALA A 125 8.89 5.76 -12.48
C ALA A 125 10.16 5.42 -13.29
N PHE A 126 10.07 4.32 -14.03
CA PHE A 126 11.12 3.76 -14.87
C PHE A 126 10.56 3.37 -16.25
N ARG A 127 11.45 3.16 -17.20
CA ARG A 127 11.14 2.79 -18.58
C ARG A 127 12.05 1.66 -19.06
N LEU A 128 11.44 0.71 -19.74
CA LEU A 128 12.14 -0.36 -20.46
C LEU A 128 12.56 0.13 -21.86
N THR A 129 13.56 -0.54 -22.43
CA THR A 129 13.95 -0.38 -23.83
C THR A 129 13.30 -1.49 -24.65
N ARG A 130 12.69 -1.15 -25.78
CA ARG A 130 12.08 -2.12 -26.69
C ARG A 130 13.15 -2.87 -27.48
N PRO A 131 12.81 -4.03 -28.09
CA PRO A 131 13.75 -4.79 -28.93
C PRO A 131 14.35 -4.02 -30.10
N ASP A 132 13.64 -3.00 -30.61
CA ASP A 132 14.13 -2.11 -31.68
C ASP A 132 15.09 -1.01 -31.17
N GLY A 133 15.44 -1.02 -29.89
CA GLY A 133 16.34 -0.06 -29.25
C GLY A 133 15.67 1.26 -28.87
N LEU A 134 14.38 1.45 -29.15
CA LEU A 134 13.65 2.65 -28.77
C LEU A 134 13.06 2.55 -27.35
N PRO A 135 12.84 3.67 -26.65
CA PRO A 135 12.18 3.65 -25.36
C PRO A 135 10.75 3.08 -25.48
N ALA A 136 10.36 2.23 -24.54
CA ALA A 136 8.97 1.77 -24.41
C ALA A 136 8.02 2.96 -24.32
N PRO A 137 6.79 2.93 -24.87
CA PRO A 137 5.83 4.02 -24.75
C PRO A 137 5.28 4.16 -23.31
N GLY A 138 5.14 3.04 -22.59
CA GLY A 138 4.69 3.00 -21.20
C GLY A 138 5.80 3.17 -20.17
N THR A 139 5.43 3.08 -18.89
CA THR A 139 6.35 3.17 -17.75
C THR A 139 5.98 2.21 -16.64
N VAL A 140 6.99 1.73 -15.92
CA VAL A 140 6.85 0.91 -14.71
C VAL A 140 7.11 1.79 -13.50
N GLY A 141 6.21 1.78 -12.52
CA GLY A 141 6.35 2.51 -11.27
C GLY A 141 6.45 1.59 -10.07
N PHE A 142 7.25 1.95 -9.07
CA PHE A 142 7.29 1.25 -7.78
C PHE A 142 6.86 2.18 -6.65
N ILE A 143 5.93 1.71 -5.82
CA ILE A 143 5.55 2.36 -4.56
C ILE A 143 6.06 1.46 -3.42
N SER A 144 7.10 1.93 -2.74
CA SER A 144 7.85 1.22 -1.70
C SER A 144 7.48 1.68 -0.29
N GLN A 145 6.22 1.49 0.10
CA GLN A 145 5.76 1.95 1.41
C GLN A 145 6.15 1.04 2.58
N ILE A 146 6.77 -0.13 2.40
CA ILE A 146 7.36 -0.89 3.50
C ILE A 146 8.87 -0.66 3.51
N THR A 147 9.52 -0.65 2.35
CA THR A 147 10.97 -0.45 2.24
C THR A 147 11.42 1.02 2.31
N LYS A 148 10.47 1.96 2.42
CA LYS A 148 10.59 3.35 2.92
C LYS A 148 11.17 4.41 1.98
N ASP A 149 11.18 4.26 0.66
CA ASP A 149 11.75 5.31 -0.20
C ASP A 149 10.93 6.62 -0.22
N VAL A 150 9.65 6.52 0.20
CA VAL A 150 8.66 7.60 0.05
C VAL A 150 8.58 8.56 1.23
N CYS A 151 9.08 8.19 2.42
CA CYS A 151 8.93 9.02 3.63
C CYS A 151 9.87 10.23 3.64
N ARG A 152 11.13 10.07 3.20
CA ARG A 152 12.18 11.09 3.31
C ARG A 152 11.81 12.44 2.68
N ASN A 153 11.08 12.40 1.57
CA ASN A 153 10.67 13.60 0.82
C ASN A 153 9.16 13.88 0.93
N CYS A 154 8.46 13.23 1.88
CA CYS A 154 7.02 13.38 2.03
C CYS A 154 6.68 14.73 2.66
N ASN A 155 6.00 15.59 1.90
CA ASN A 155 5.49 16.89 2.36
C ASN A 155 3.95 16.91 2.55
N ARG A 156 3.32 15.74 2.63
CA ARG A 156 1.86 15.62 2.68
C ARG A 156 1.32 15.60 4.11
N LEU A 157 0.22 16.32 4.31
CA LEU A 157 -0.71 16.19 5.44
C LEU A 157 -2.05 15.67 4.89
N ARG A 158 -2.93 15.18 5.77
CA ARG A 158 -4.28 14.76 5.40
C ARG A 158 -5.32 15.52 6.20
N LEU A 159 -6.41 15.90 5.55
CA LEU A 159 -7.62 16.40 6.20
C LEU A 159 -8.68 15.31 6.09
N THR A 160 -9.20 14.84 7.21
CA THR A 160 -10.25 13.81 7.24
C THR A 160 -11.61 14.42 6.90
N SER A 161 -12.59 13.57 6.57
CA SER A 161 -13.94 14.02 6.19
C SER A 161 -14.72 14.73 7.33
N ASP A 162 -14.39 14.43 8.58
CA ASP A 162 -14.94 15.08 9.78
C ASP A 162 -14.13 16.31 10.23
N GLY A 163 -13.06 16.67 9.49
CA GLY A 163 -12.34 17.93 9.66
C GLY A 163 -11.15 17.88 10.61
N GLN A 164 -10.53 16.70 10.76
CA GLN A 164 -9.31 16.51 11.55
C GLN A 164 -8.07 16.58 10.65
N LEU A 165 -7.04 17.30 11.09
CA LEU A 165 -5.75 17.41 10.42
C LEU A 165 -4.80 16.32 10.94
N ARG A 166 -4.24 15.53 10.02
CA ARG A 166 -3.39 14.36 10.32
C ARG A 166 -2.00 14.50 9.70
N PRO A 167 -0.92 14.18 10.44
CA PRO A 167 0.46 14.40 9.97
C PRO A 167 0.96 13.34 8.98
N CYS A 168 0.42 12.13 9.03
CA CYS A 168 0.84 11.00 8.22
C CYS A 168 -0.31 10.04 7.96
N LEU A 169 -0.31 9.38 6.79
CA LEU A 169 -1.22 8.28 6.51
C LEU A 169 -0.99 7.09 7.46
N MET A 170 0.28 6.85 7.84
CA MET A 170 0.73 5.65 8.55
C MET A 170 1.00 5.87 10.05
N ALA A 171 0.58 6.99 10.62
CA ALA A 171 0.72 7.25 12.05
C ALA A 171 -0.56 7.86 12.61
N ASP A 172 -0.92 7.44 13.81
CA ASP A 172 -2.06 7.99 14.57
C ASP A 172 -1.75 9.36 15.16
N GLY A 173 -2.79 10.06 15.59
CA GLY A 173 -2.71 11.45 16.08
C GLY A 173 -3.30 12.44 15.08
N GLU A 174 -4.22 13.27 15.56
CA GLU A 174 -4.98 14.22 14.76
C GLU A 174 -5.28 15.49 15.57
N ALA A 175 -5.47 16.60 14.89
CA ALA A 175 -5.88 17.86 15.50
C ALA A 175 -7.18 18.38 14.85
N ASP A 176 -8.11 18.88 15.67
CA ASP A 176 -9.34 19.47 15.16
C ASP A 176 -9.04 20.81 14.47
N LEU A 177 -9.26 20.85 13.15
CA LEU A 177 -9.14 22.06 12.35
C LEU A 177 -10.50 22.71 12.09
N ARG A 178 -11.59 21.91 12.16
CA ARG A 178 -12.94 22.35 11.80
C ARG A 178 -13.52 23.31 12.82
N THR A 179 -13.40 23.02 14.12
CA THR A 179 -13.99 23.88 15.16
C THR A 179 -13.37 25.28 15.17
N PRO A 180 -12.04 25.45 15.17
CA PRO A 180 -11.42 26.78 15.12
C PRO A 180 -11.83 27.58 13.89
N LEU A 181 -11.83 26.95 12.70
CA LEU A 181 -12.28 27.61 11.46
C LEU A 181 -13.73 28.10 11.55
N ARG A 182 -14.64 27.28 12.10
CA ARG A 182 -16.06 27.65 12.23
C ARG A 182 -16.31 28.71 13.30
N SER A 183 -15.43 28.80 14.29
CA SER A 183 -15.47 29.84 15.33
C SER A 183 -14.82 31.16 14.89
N GLY A 184 -14.28 31.22 13.66
CA GLY A 184 -13.66 32.44 13.12
C GLY A 184 -12.22 32.67 13.57
N ALA A 185 -11.47 31.60 13.84
CA ALA A 185 -10.04 31.70 14.15
C ALA A 185 -9.27 32.46 13.04
N SER A 186 -8.27 33.23 13.46
CA SER A 186 -7.33 33.95 12.60
C SER A 186 -6.38 33.02 11.85
N ASP A 187 -5.79 33.49 10.75
CA ASP A 187 -4.78 32.75 9.99
C ASP A 187 -3.58 32.33 10.86
N GLU A 188 -3.15 33.18 11.80
CA GLU A 188 -2.10 32.85 12.78
C GLU A 188 -2.47 31.67 13.69
N GLU A 189 -3.71 31.63 14.20
CA GLU A 189 -4.20 30.53 15.05
C GLU A 189 -4.31 29.23 14.25
N ILE A 190 -4.79 29.31 13.00
CA ILE A 190 -4.82 28.18 12.08
C ILE A 190 -3.40 27.69 11.77
N ALA A 191 -2.47 28.60 11.49
CA ALA A 191 -1.08 28.25 11.22
C ALA A 191 -0.43 27.54 12.42
N GLU A 192 -0.77 27.92 13.65
CA GLU A 192 -0.27 27.24 14.84
C GLU A 192 -0.77 25.79 14.95
N ILE A 193 -2.03 25.52 14.58
CA ILE A 193 -2.55 24.15 14.47
C ILE A 193 -1.73 23.35 13.46
N PHE A 194 -1.47 23.91 12.27
CA PHE A 194 -0.64 23.24 11.26
C PHE A 194 0.78 22.97 11.75
N ARG A 195 1.44 23.94 12.39
CA ARG A 195 2.77 23.75 12.98
C ARG A 195 2.76 22.63 14.01
N SER A 196 1.76 22.63 14.90
CA SER A 196 1.61 21.60 15.92
C SER A 196 1.45 20.20 15.31
N VAL A 197 0.78 20.06 14.17
CA VAL A 197 0.67 18.75 13.48
C VAL A 197 1.98 18.38 12.78
N VAL A 198 2.61 19.33 12.07
CA VAL A 198 3.84 19.07 11.29
C VAL A 198 4.98 18.60 12.19
N VAL A 199 5.14 19.16 13.40
CA VAL A 199 6.21 18.73 14.33
C VAL A 199 6.03 17.31 14.85
N HIS A 200 4.80 16.78 14.84
CA HIS A 200 4.50 15.39 15.20
C HIS A 200 4.54 14.45 13.99
N LYS A 201 4.90 14.96 12.79
CA LYS A 201 5.10 14.11 11.62
C LYS A 201 6.29 13.18 11.89
N PRO A 202 6.08 11.85 11.89
CA PRO A 202 7.19 10.93 12.07
C PRO A 202 8.14 11.05 10.89
N PHE A 203 9.44 10.90 11.16
CA PHE A 203 10.46 10.86 10.12
C PHE A 203 10.22 9.70 9.13
N GLU A 204 9.80 8.55 9.66
CA GLU A 204 9.38 7.37 8.91
C GLU A 204 8.32 6.59 9.70
N HIS A 205 7.48 5.84 9.00
CA HIS A 205 6.61 4.85 9.65
C HIS A 205 7.38 3.56 9.94
N ARG A 206 6.77 2.65 10.71
CA ARG A 206 7.37 1.38 11.14
C ARG A 206 6.57 0.16 10.71
N LEU A 207 6.04 0.17 9.49
CA LEU A 207 5.22 -0.92 8.94
C LEU A 207 6.01 -2.24 8.85
N GLU A 208 7.30 -2.18 8.54
CA GLU A 208 8.23 -3.31 8.52
C GLU A 208 8.42 -3.97 9.89
N ASP A 209 8.17 -3.22 10.98
CA ASP A 209 8.15 -3.72 12.35
C ASP A 209 6.75 -4.23 12.76
N GLY A 210 5.78 -4.22 11.85
CA GLY A 210 4.39 -4.60 12.12
C GLY A 210 3.57 -3.52 12.82
N ILE A 211 4.10 -2.29 12.92
CA ILE A 211 3.42 -1.15 13.55
C ILE A 211 2.62 -0.42 12.48
N ALA A 212 1.30 -0.61 12.50
CA ALA A 212 0.34 0.01 11.61
C ALA A 212 -0.58 0.99 12.37
N PRO A 213 -1.14 2.02 11.70
CA PRO A 213 -2.15 2.87 12.30
C PRO A 213 -3.43 2.07 12.60
N THR A 214 -4.08 2.39 13.72
CA THR A 214 -5.29 1.69 14.19
C THR A 214 -6.50 2.60 14.31
N GLY A 215 -6.32 3.92 14.21
CA GLY A 215 -7.39 4.88 14.53
C GLY A 215 -8.44 5.10 13.45
N ARG A 216 -8.15 4.86 12.16
CA ARG A 216 -9.05 5.13 11.03
C ARG A 216 -8.78 4.24 9.82
N ASN A 217 -9.83 4.01 9.03
CA ASN A 217 -9.76 3.29 7.76
C ASN A 217 -9.37 4.22 6.60
N MET A 218 -8.89 3.62 5.50
CA MET A 218 -8.51 4.38 4.29
C MET A 218 -9.64 5.26 3.75
N SER A 219 -10.88 4.75 3.76
CA SER A 219 -12.06 5.50 3.32
C SER A 219 -12.31 6.77 4.15
N GLN A 220 -11.95 6.77 5.43
CA GLN A 220 -12.10 7.92 6.34
C GLN A 220 -10.92 8.90 6.25
N LEU A 221 -9.80 8.45 5.69
CA LEU A 221 -8.57 9.23 5.52
C LEU A 221 -8.50 9.88 4.12
N GLY A 222 -9.54 9.73 3.28
CA GLY A 222 -9.57 10.26 1.92
C GLY A 222 -8.76 9.40 0.94
N GLY A 223 -8.88 8.08 1.06
CA GLY A 223 -8.42 7.09 0.08
C GLY A 223 -9.52 6.78 -0.92
#